data_AF-A0A9P7FDI2-F1
#
_entry.id   AF-A0A9P7FDI2-F1
#
_cell.length_a   1.000
_cell.length_b   1.000
_cell.length_c   1.000
_cell.angle_alpha   90.00
_cell.angle_beta   90.00
_cell.angle_gamma   90.00
#
_symmetry.space_group_name_H-M   'P 1'
#
loop_
_entity.id
_entity.type
_entity.pdbx_description
1 polymer ?
#
loop_
_entity_poly.entity_id
_entity_poly.type
_entity_poly.pdbx_seq_one_letter_code
_entity_poly.pdbx_strand_id
1 'polypeptide(L)'
;ISKPKFHFLVHLPAYIQCFGPAVIFSTERYESFNHVFRLSCVYSNRQAPSRDSCRTFAHQDIVKHIVMGGYWYDNKASKWV
;
A
#
# COMPACT_ATOMS: atom_id res chain seq x y z
N ILE A 1 15.16 -0.89 -33.64
CA ILE A 1 14.72 -1.04 -32.22
C ILE A 1 14.78 0.35 -31.58
N SER A 2 13.65 1.05 -31.38
CA SER A 2 13.64 2.43 -30.85
C SER A 2 12.63 2.67 -29.71
N LYS A 3 12.07 1.60 -29.13
CA LYS A 3 11.13 1.72 -28.00
C LYS A 3 11.77 1.18 -26.71
N PRO A 4 12.54 2.00 -25.96
CA PRO A 4 13.28 1.54 -24.78
C PRO A 4 12.37 0.93 -23.71
N LYS A 5 11.12 1.39 -23.61
CA LYS A 5 10.14 0.86 -22.64
C LYS A 5 9.79 -0.61 -22.86
N PHE A 6 9.76 -1.09 -24.11
CA PHE A 6 9.44 -2.50 -24.40
C PHE A 6 10.66 -3.42 -24.26
N HIS A 7 11.87 -2.88 -24.31
CA HIS A 7 13.09 -3.67 -24.12
C HIS A 7 13.15 -4.31 -22.72
N PHE A 8 12.54 -3.67 -21.71
CA PHE A 8 12.39 -4.22 -20.37
C PHE A 8 11.75 -5.62 -20.36
N LEU A 9 10.82 -5.91 -21.27
CA LEU A 9 10.14 -7.21 -21.35
C LEU A 9 11.11 -8.36 -21.65
N VAL A 10 12.24 -8.09 -22.32
CA VAL A 10 13.28 -9.08 -22.61
C VAL A 10 13.96 -9.55 -21.32
N HIS A 11 14.11 -8.65 -20.35
CA HIS A 11 14.74 -8.94 -19.05
C HIS A 11 13.74 -9.42 -18.00
N LEU A 12 12.44 -9.34 -18.28
CA LEU A 12 11.38 -9.69 -17.35
C LEU A 12 11.50 -11.11 -16.78
N PRO A 13 11.83 -12.17 -17.56
CA PRO A 13 12.02 -13.52 -17.01
C PRO A 13 13.13 -13.59 -15.96
N ALA A 14 14.26 -12.93 -16.21
CA ALA A 14 15.38 -12.87 -15.26
C ALA A 14 14.96 -12.14 -13.98
N TYR A 15 14.20 -11.05 -14.10
CA TYR A 15 13.68 -10.33 -12.94
C TYR A 15 12.64 -11.12 -12.15
N ILE A 16 11.79 -11.91 -12.81
CA ILE A 16 10.83 -12.76 -12.11
C ILE A 16 11.56 -13.82 -11.27
N GLN A 17 12.63 -14.39 -11.80
CA GLN A 17 13.45 -15.37 -11.08
C GLN A 17 14.14 -14.76 -9.86
N CYS A 18 14.65 -13.53 -9.97
CA CYS A 18 15.37 -12.87 -8.88
C CYS A 18 14.45 -12.22 -7.83
N PHE A 19 13.32 -11.63 -8.25
CA PHE A 19 12.51 -10.73 -7.42
C PHE A 19 11.05 -11.19 -7.22
N GLY A 20 10.64 -12.27 -7.87
CA GLY A 20 9.29 -12.80 -7.77
C GLY A 20 8.33 -12.24 -8.82
N PRO A 21 7.00 -12.40 -8.63
CA PRO A 21 6.01 -12.19 -9.67
C PRO A 21 6.06 -10.80 -10.30
N ALA A 22 5.84 -10.73 -11.62
CA ALA A 22 5.87 -9.48 -12.38
C ALA A 22 4.80 -8.44 -11.97
N VAL A 23 3.89 -8.80 -11.06
CA VAL A 23 2.84 -7.94 -10.54
C VAL A 23 3.39 -6.65 -9.93
N ILE A 24 4.62 -6.67 -9.41
CA ILE A 24 5.30 -5.51 -8.83
C ILE A 24 5.76 -4.48 -9.88
N PHE A 25 5.81 -4.85 -11.16
CA PHE A 25 6.17 -3.93 -12.26
C PHE A 25 4.96 -3.16 -12.81
N SER A 26 3.74 -3.53 -12.42
CA SER A 26 2.56 -2.73 -12.75
C SER A 26 2.49 -1.52 -11.83
N THR A 27 2.78 -0.34 -12.37
CA THR A 27 2.69 0.92 -11.62
C THR A 27 1.26 1.38 -11.43
N GLU A 28 0.31 0.90 -12.24
CA GLU A 28 -1.10 1.34 -12.25
C GLU A 28 -1.77 1.24 -10.87
N ARG A 29 -1.53 0.16 -10.13
CA ARG A 29 -2.09 -0.01 -8.78
C ARG A 29 -1.50 1.01 -7.80
N TYR A 30 -0.22 1.31 -7.90
CA TYR A 30 0.43 2.33 -7.07
C TYR A 30 -0.01 3.74 -7.46
N GLU A 31 -0.15 4.00 -8.76
CA GLU A 31 -0.60 5.29 -9.29
C GLU A 31 -2.05 5.58 -8.93
N SER A 32 -2.94 4.59 -9.01
CA SER A 32 -4.35 4.74 -8.61
C SER A 32 -4.50 4.99 -7.10
N PHE A 33 -3.59 4.46 -6.27
CA PHE A 33 -3.59 4.76 -4.84
C PHE A 33 -3.30 6.23 -4.51
N ASN A 34 -2.60 6.96 -5.39
CA ASN A 34 -2.38 8.40 -5.21
C ASN A 34 -3.70 9.18 -5.10
N HIS A 35 -4.77 8.70 -5.74
CA HIS A 35 -6.09 9.29 -5.59
C HIS A 35 -6.61 9.15 -4.14
N VAL A 36 -6.50 7.96 -3.54
CA VAL A 36 -6.89 7.70 -2.15
C VAL A 36 -6.09 8.58 -1.18
N PHE A 37 -4.78 8.71 -1.42
CA PHE A 37 -3.93 9.61 -0.65
C PHE A 37 -4.41 11.06 -0.71
N ARG A 38 -4.69 11.57 -1.92
CA ARG A 38 -5.22 12.94 -2.09
C ARG A 38 -6.55 13.13 -1.37
N LEU A 39 -7.46 12.16 -1.42
CA LEU A 39 -8.73 12.23 -0.70
C LEU A 39 -8.52 12.35 0.82
N SER A 40 -7.55 11.61 1.38
CA SER A 40 -7.22 11.71 2.82
C SER A 40 -6.80 13.13 3.21
N CYS A 41 -6.07 13.83 2.33
CA CYS A 41 -5.68 15.22 2.55
C CYS A 41 -6.85 16.18 2.40
N VAL A 42 -7.65 16.03 1.34
CA VAL A 42 -8.77 16.92 1.00
C VAL A 42 -9.85 16.90 2.09
N TYR A 43 -10.17 15.72 2.63
CA TYR A 43 -11.22 15.53 3.63
C TYR A 43 -10.72 15.56 5.08
N SER A 44 -9.47 15.98 5.31
CA SER A 44 -8.95 16.27 6.66
C SER A 44 -9.40 17.64 7.16
N ASN A 45 -9.15 17.92 8.44
CA ASN A 45 -9.32 19.29 9.00
C ASN A 45 -8.25 20.27 8.47
N ARG A 46 -7.25 19.76 7.74
CA ARG A 46 -6.15 20.48 7.07
C ARG A 46 -5.23 21.28 8.01
N GLN A 47 -5.35 21.10 9.32
CA GLN A 47 -4.44 21.75 10.28
C GLN A 47 -3.08 21.05 10.31
N ALA A 48 -3.05 19.73 10.13
CA ALA A 48 -1.83 18.94 10.04
C ALA A 48 -2.01 17.77 9.05
N PRO A 49 -2.00 18.04 7.72
CA PRO A 49 -2.31 17.04 6.70
C PRO A 49 -1.48 15.76 6.80
N SER A 50 -0.19 15.86 7.13
CA SER A 50 0.68 14.70 7.32
C SER A 50 0.20 13.81 8.47
N ARG A 51 -0.13 14.40 9.62
CA ARG A 51 -0.65 13.69 10.78
C ARG A 51 -2.00 13.06 10.49
N ASP A 52 -2.88 13.78 9.80
CA ASP A 52 -4.23 13.34 9.49
C ASP A 52 -4.23 12.18 8.49
N SER A 53 -3.42 12.26 7.43
CA SER A 53 -3.21 11.15 6.49
C SER A 53 -2.59 9.94 7.18
N CYS A 54 -1.55 10.11 8.00
CA CYS A 54 -0.97 9.00 8.76
C CYS A 54 -1.99 8.31 9.66
N ARG A 55 -2.85 9.08 10.36
CA ARG A 55 -3.91 8.51 11.20
C ARG A 55 -4.95 7.75 10.38
N THR A 56 -5.31 8.30 9.22
CA THR A 56 -6.27 7.68 8.29
C THR A 56 -5.74 6.34 7.79
N PHE A 57 -4.48 6.28 7.36
CA PHE A 57 -3.86 5.03 6.91
C PHE A 57 -3.66 4.03 8.04
N ALA A 58 -3.28 4.48 9.24
CA ALA A 58 -3.21 3.60 10.40
C ALA A 58 -4.56 2.94 10.69
N HIS A 59 -5.68 3.67 10.59
CA HIS A 59 -7.00 3.08 10.73
C HIS A 59 -7.33 2.08 9.61
N GLN A 60 -6.98 2.38 8.36
CA GLN A 60 -7.17 1.44 7.24
C GLN A 60 -6.37 0.14 7.43
N ASP A 61 -5.13 0.24 7.90
CA ASP A 61 -4.28 -0.91 8.20
C ASP A 61 -4.84 -1.73 9.38
N ILE A 62 -5.38 -1.09 10.41
CA ILE A 62 -6.06 -1.79 11.51
C ILE A 62 -7.27 -2.56 10.99
N VAL A 63 -8.12 -1.95 10.17
CA VAL A 63 -9.28 -2.63 9.57
C VAL A 63 -8.82 -3.81 8.72
N LYS A 64 -7.77 -3.63 7.91
CA LYS A 64 -7.18 -4.70 7.11
C LYS A 64 -6.67 -5.85 7.98
N HIS A 65 -5.94 -5.55 9.06
CA HIS A 65 -5.46 -6.54 10.03
C HIS A 65 -6.61 -7.38 10.60
N ILE A 66 -7.68 -6.73 11.05
CA ILE A 66 -8.87 -7.39 11.61
C ILE A 66 -9.52 -8.30 10.56
N VAL A 67 -9.76 -7.80 9.35
CA VAL A 67 -10.45 -8.56 8.28
C VAL A 67 -9.62 -9.75 7.81
N MET A 68 -8.28 -9.65 7.87
CA MET A 68 -7.38 -10.77 7.55
C MET A 68 -7.26 -11.80 8.69
N GLY A 69 -8.02 -11.66 9.79
CA GLY A 69 -7.96 -12.56 10.95
C GLY A 69 -6.77 -12.32 11.86
N GLY A 70 -6.19 -11.12 11.81
CA GLY A 70 -5.11 -10.71 12.70
C GLY A 70 -5.60 -10.55 14.14
N TYR A 71 -4.72 -10.87 15.09
CA TYR A 71 -4.96 -10.75 16.53
C TYR A 71 -3.98 -9.75 17.16
N TRP A 72 -4.30 -9.23 18.33
CA TRP A 72 -3.43 -8.38 19.14
C TRP A 72 -3.66 -8.62 20.63
N TYR A 73 -2.67 -8.29 21.45
CA TYR A 73 -2.79 -8.43 22.89
C TYR A 73 -3.50 -7.21 23.48
N ASP A 74 -4.64 -7.44 24.13
CA ASP A 74 -5.31 -6.42 24.92
C ASP A 74 -4.75 -6.41 26.34
N ASN A 75 -3.91 -5.42 26.63
CA ASN A 75 -3.35 -5.21 27.98
C ASN A 75 -4.43 -5.00 29.05
N LYS A 76 -5.60 -4.45 28.71
CA LYS A 76 -6.66 -4.19 29.69
C LYS A 76 -7.37 -5.47 30.10
N ALA A 77 -7.67 -6.32 29.12
CA ALA A 77 -8.30 -7.61 29.37
C ALA A 77 -7.29 -8.75 29.62
N SER A 78 -5.98 -8.45 29.54
CA SER A 78 -4.87 -9.41 29.66
C SER A 78 -5.03 -10.64 28.78
N LYS A 79 -5.58 -10.47 27.57
CA LYS A 79 -5.90 -11.56 26.63
C LYS A 79 -5.59 -11.18 25.19
N TRP A 80 -5.36 -12.19 24.36
CA TRP A 80 -5.31 -12.02 22.91
C TRP A 80 -6.73 -11.89 22.35
N VAL A 81 -6.95 -10.87 21.54
CA VAL A 81 -8.20 -10.55 20.84
C VAL A 81 -7.97 -10.54 19.36
#